data_AF-A0A838N1C6-F1
#
_entry.id   AF-A0A838N1C6-F1
#
_cell.length_a   1.000
_cell.length_b   1.000
_cell.length_c   1.000
_cell.angle_alpha   90.00
_cell.angle_beta   90.00
_cell.angle_gamma   90.00
#
_symmetry.space_group_name_H-M   'P 1'
#
loop_
_entity.id
_entity.type
_entity.pdbx_description
1 polymer ?
#
loop_
_entity_poly.entity_id
_entity_poly.type
_entity_poly.pdbx_seq_one_letter_code
_entity_poly.pdbx_strand_id
1 'polypeptide(L)'
;MAEAAEEIARYDDLGNYRPLKTAPNLRHGWRLLLRDAAEVCRALDLFYPGRVAALEVWSRDALMTTAFRDTLARQTGMYRVAAKITDEQANALIGDFCRSDGGCLRTILWKRTAAGAMPSTLLPPEKFDVRHDQSGRGEEALPLLCQEICNLLVAAAREFVKADS
;
A
#
# COMPACT_ATOMS: atom_id res chain seq x y z
N MET A 1 9.49 -15.29 19.75
CA MET A 1 8.30 -14.52 20.16
C MET A 1 7.90 -13.62 19.00
N ALA A 2 6.62 -13.27 18.86
CA ALA A 2 6.11 -12.55 17.69
C ALA A 2 6.78 -11.17 17.49
N GLU A 3 7.25 -10.55 18.56
CA GLU A 3 7.92 -9.24 18.60
C GLU A 3 9.17 -9.17 17.72
N ALA A 4 9.85 -10.30 17.49
CA ALA A 4 10.99 -10.37 16.57
C ALA A 4 10.59 -9.99 15.13
N ALA A 5 9.31 -10.13 14.75
CA ALA A 5 8.80 -9.68 13.46
C ALA A 5 8.98 -8.17 13.24
N GLU A 6 8.89 -7.36 14.30
CA GLU A 6 9.05 -5.91 14.19
C GLU A 6 10.47 -5.54 13.74
N GLU A 7 11.47 -6.16 14.37
CA GLU A 7 12.88 -5.97 14.02
C GLU A 7 13.16 -6.46 12.60
N ILE A 8 12.57 -7.60 12.21
CA ILE A 8 12.69 -8.14 10.86
C ILE A 8 12.07 -7.21 9.83
N ALA A 9 10.89 -6.66 10.12
CA ALA A 9 10.17 -5.78 9.21
C ALA A 9 10.80 -4.37 9.09
N ARG A 10 11.72 -4.01 10.00
CA ARG A 10 12.24 -2.65 10.14
C ARG A 10 13.10 -2.20 8.96
N TYR A 11 14.00 -3.07 8.50
CA TYR A 11 14.99 -2.77 7.47
C TYR A 11 14.90 -3.75 6.29
N ASP A 12 15.35 -3.32 5.12
CA ASP A 12 15.55 -4.19 3.95
C ASP A 12 16.91 -4.92 4.02
N ASP A 13 17.23 -5.72 3.00
CA ASP A 13 18.50 -6.47 2.92
C ASP A 13 19.74 -5.57 2.91
N LEU A 14 19.60 -4.32 2.47
CA LEU A 14 20.68 -3.33 2.42
C LEU A 14 20.79 -2.52 3.72
N GLY A 15 19.94 -2.81 4.71
CA GLY A 15 19.89 -2.07 5.97
C GLY A 15 19.15 -0.73 5.88
N ASN A 16 18.48 -0.41 4.77
CA ASN A 16 17.68 0.80 4.66
C ASN A 16 16.38 0.64 5.43
N TYR A 17 15.94 1.72 6.08
CA TYR A 17 14.66 1.71 6.78
C TYR A 17 13.50 1.51 5.79
N ARG A 18 12.52 0.67 6.17
CA ARG A 18 11.32 0.41 5.38
C ARG A 18 10.15 1.28 5.85
N PRO A 19 9.92 2.48 5.28
CA PRO A 19 8.77 3.31 5.63
C PRO A 19 7.46 2.69 5.14
N LEU A 20 7.50 1.97 4.02
CA LEU A 20 6.37 1.23 3.48
C LEU A 20 6.55 -0.26 3.72
N LYS A 21 5.88 -0.80 4.74
CA LYS A 21 5.98 -2.23 5.07
C LYS A 21 5.46 -3.18 4.00
N THR A 22 4.67 -2.67 3.05
CA THR A 22 4.12 -3.42 1.92
C THR A 22 4.92 -3.24 0.63
N ALA A 23 6.06 -2.55 0.65
CA ALA A 23 6.98 -2.58 -0.48
C ALA A 23 7.63 -3.98 -0.60
N PRO A 24 7.96 -4.45 -1.81
CA PRO A 24 8.52 -5.79 -2.06
C PRO A 24 10.01 -5.90 -1.68
N ASN A 25 10.35 -5.43 -0.49
CA ASN A 25 11.73 -5.33 0.01
C ASN A 25 11.86 -5.78 1.47
N LEU A 26 10.98 -6.68 1.92
CA LEU A 26 11.18 -7.34 3.21
C LEU A 26 12.47 -8.15 3.13
N ARG A 27 13.36 -7.97 4.12
CA ARG A 27 14.65 -8.67 4.14
C ARG A 27 14.47 -10.19 4.11
N HIS A 28 15.44 -10.89 3.55
CA HIS A 28 15.46 -12.35 3.42
C HIS A 28 16.29 -13.00 4.55
N GLY A 29 16.44 -14.33 4.52
CA GLY A 29 17.38 -15.05 5.38
C GLY A 29 16.93 -15.27 6.83
N TRP A 30 15.67 -15.05 7.16
CA TRP A 30 15.13 -15.28 8.49
C TRP A 30 14.06 -16.37 8.49
N ARG A 31 13.90 -17.01 9.65
CA ARG A 31 12.80 -17.93 9.95
C ARG A 31 12.27 -17.59 11.33
N LEU A 32 10.97 -17.35 11.43
CA LEU A 32 10.31 -17.05 12.70
C LEU A 32 9.44 -18.25 13.11
N LEU A 33 9.77 -18.88 14.23
CA LEU A 33 8.97 -19.96 14.82
C LEU A 33 7.96 -19.36 15.80
N LEU A 34 6.69 -19.68 15.60
CA LEU A 34 5.55 -19.17 16.35
C LEU A 34 4.74 -20.35 16.89
N ARG A 35 4.17 -20.19 18.08
CA ARG A 35 3.56 -21.28 18.85
C ARG A 35 2.16 -21.63 18.39
N ASP A 36 1.40 -20.63 17.96
CA ASP A 36 -0.03 -20.75 17.65
C ASP A 36 -0.47 -19.70 16.62
N ALA A 37 -1.73 -19.82 16.17
CA ALA A 37 -2.34 -18.91 15.22
C ALA A 37 -2.42 -17.46 15.75
N ALA A 38 -2.56 -17.25 17.06
CA ALA A 38 -2.60 -15.90 17.62
C ALA A 38 -1.23 -15.21 17.52
N GLU A 39 -0.14 -15.95 17.70
CA GLU A 39 1.21 -15.45 17.42
C GLU A 39 1.45 -15.18 15.95
N VAL A 40 0.90 -16.01 15.05
CA VAL A 40 0.95 -15.76 13.59
C VAL A 40 0.26 -14.45 13.25
N CYS A 41 -0.96 -14.21 13.72
CA CYS A 41 -1.67 -12.96 13.48
C CYS A 41 -0.91 -11.75 14.04
N ARG A 42 -0.37 -11.85 15.26
CA ARG A 42 0.47 -10.78 15.84
C ARG A 42 1.71 -10.50 15.01
N ALA A 43 2.42 -11.53 14.56
CA ALA A 43 3.59 -11.36 13.71
C ALA A 43 3.22 -10.74 12.36
N LEU A 44 2.11 -11.16 11.75
CA LEU A 44 1.61 -10.57 10.50
C LEU A 44 1.23 -9.09 10.66
N ASP A 45 0.65 -8.68 11.79
CA ASP A 45 0.38 -7.26 12.06
C ASP A 45 1.66 -6.44 12.29
N LEU A 46 2.74 -7.06 12.78
CA LEU A 46 4.05 -6.41 12.88
C LEU A 46 4.74 -6.30 11.50
N PHE A 47 4.60 -7.33 10.66
CA PHE A 47 5.10 -7.30 9.28
C PHE A 47 4.31 -6.35 8.39
N TYR A 48 2.99 -6.38 8.50
CA TYR A 48 2.04 -5.70 7.62
C TYR A 48 0.89 -5.08 8.45
N PRO A 49 1.14 -3.91 9.09
CA PRO A 49 0.18 -3.31 10.02
C PRO A 49 -1.24 -3.14 9.47
N GLY A 50 -2.19 -3.70 10.23
CA GLY A 50 -3.63 -3.62 9.99
C GLY A 50 -4.10 -4.34 8.72
N ARG A 51 -3.26 -5.19 8.11
CA ARG A 51 -3.63 -5.90 6.87
C ARG A 51 -4.49 -7.13 7.15
N VAL A 52 -4.25 -7.84 8.25
CA VAL A 52 -5.10 -8.96 8.68
C VAL A 52 -6.52 -8.45 9.00
N ALA A 53 -6.63 -7.36 9.76
CA ALA A 53 -7.92 -6.73 10.06
C ALA A 53 -8.63 -6.22 8.79
N ALA A 54 -7.90 -5.59 7.85
CA ALA A 54 -8.49 -5.15 6.59
C ALA A 54 -9.04 -6.33 5.76
N LEU A 55 -8.32 -7.46 5.74
CA LEU A 55 -8.75 -8.67 5.05
C LEU A 55 -10.01 -9.27 5.67
N GLU A 56 -10.09 -9.30 7.00
CA GLU A 56 -11.27 -9.79 7.72
C GLU A 56 -12.52 -8.96 7.38
N VAL A 57 -12.40 -7.64 7.44
CA VAL A 57 -13.52 -6.72 7.14
C VAL A 57 -13.92 -6.83 5.66
N TRP A 58 -12.95 -7.02 4.77
CA TRP A 58 -13.21 -7.25 3.35
C TRP A 58 -13.92 -8.58 3.08
N SER A 59 -13.55 -9.66 3.76
CA SER A 59 -14.21 -10.97 3.62
C SER A 59 -15.68 -10.99 4.05
N ARG A 60 -16.13 -9.92 4.72
CA ARG A 60 -17.52 -9.69 5.14
C ARG A 60 -18.22 -8.62 4.31
N ASP A 61 -17.65 -8.22 3.19
CA ASP A 61 -18.14 -7.15 2.31
C ASP A 61 -18.36 -5.81 3.02
N ALA A 62 -17.62 -5.55 4.10
CA ALA A 62 -17.77 -4.35 4.94
C ALA A 62 -16.63 -3.33 4.77
N LEU A 63 -15.64 -3.62 3.92
CA LEU A 63 -14.47 -2.74 3.76
C LEU A 63 -14.82 -1.50 2.95
N MET A 64 -14.83 -0.35 3.62
CA MET A 64 -15.00 0.94 2.96
C MET A 64 -13.69 1.41 2.33
N THR A 65 -13.78 1.99 1.13
CA THR A 65 -12.65 2.64 0.45
C THR A 65 -12.84 4.14 0.40
N THR A 66 -11.74 4.88 0.35
CA THR A 66 -11.77 6.34 0.21
C THR A 66 -11.06 6.76 -1.06
N ALA A 67 -11.69 7.64 -1.84
CA ALA A 67 -11.11 8.06 -3.11
C ALA A 67 -9.81 8.85 -2.92
N PHE A 68 -8.95 8.80 -3.94
CA PHE A 68 -7.69 9.56 -3.98
C PHE A 68 -7.95 11.06 -3.77
N ARG A 69 -8.92 11.64 -4.51
CA ARG A 69 -9.27 13.06 -4.40
C ARG A 69 -9.78 13.44 -3.02
N ASP A 70 -10.61 12.60 -2.40
CA ASP A 70 -11.16 12.86 -1.07
C ASP A 70 -10.06 12.88 -0.01
N THR A 71 -9.08 11.97 -0.14
CA THR A 71 -7.94 11.90 0.77
C THR A 71 -7.04 13.12 0.63
N LEU A 72 -6.78 13.59 -0.58
CA LEU A 72 -6.02 14.82 -0.80
C LEU A 72 -6.75 16.07 -0.31
N ALA A 73 -8.08 16.13 -0.46
CA ALA A 73 -8.89 17.24 0.01
C ALA A 73 -8.86 17.40 1.55
N ARG A 74 -8.64 16.31 2.30
CA ARG A 74 -8.47 16.36 3.76
C ARG A 74 -7.11 16.89 4.22
N GLN A 75 -6.13 16.99 3.31
CA GLN A 75 -4.78 17.41 3.70
C GLN A 75 -4.71 18.90 4.00
N THR A 76 -4.03 19.24 5.10
CA THR A 76 -3.86 20.62 5.55
C THR A 76 -2.37 20.98 5.65
N GLY A 77 -2.08 22.22 6.04
CA GLY A 77 -0.70 22.69 6.23
C GLY A 77 0.18 22.50 4.99
N MET A 78 1.38 21.95 5.18
CA MET A 78 2.37 21.78 4.11
C MET A 78 1.95 20.78 3.02
N TYR A 79 0.96 19.91 3.30
CA TYR A 79 0.46 18.90 2.36
C TYR A 79 -0.78 19.35 1.58
N ARG A 80 -1.41 20.48 1.95
CA ARG A 80 -2.57 21.04 1.25
C ARG A 80 -2.33 21.24 -0.25
N VAL A 81 -1.08 21.51 -0.64
CA VAL A 81 -0.69 21.70 -2.05
C VAL A 81 -0.86 20.42 -2.88
N ALA A 82 -0.79 19.23 -2.28
CA ALA A 82 -0.98 17.96 -2.99
C ALA A 82 -2.35 17.85 -3.67
N ALA A 83 -3.39 18.49 -3.11
CA ALA A 83 -4.72 18.52 -3.70
C ALA A 83 -4.79 19.20 -5.08
N LYS A 84 -3.78 19.98 -5.46
CA LYS A 84 -3.69 20.66 -6.76
C LYS A 84 -3.21 19.76 -7.91
N ILE A 85 -2.79 18.52 -7.62
CA ILE A 85 -2.30 17.60 -8.64
C ILE A 85 -3.34 17.41 -9.76
N THR A 86 -2.97 17.53 -11.04
CA THR A 86 -3.91 17.30 -12.15
C THR A 86 -4.24 15.82 -12.29
N ASP A 87 -5.21 15.47 -13.13
CA ASP A 87 -5.51 14.06 -13.40
C ASP A 87 -4.37 13.38 -14.16
N GLU A 88 -3.74 14.07 -15.10
CA GLU A 88 -2.59 13.56 -15.85
C GLU A 88 -1.41 13.29 -14.91
N GLN A 89 -1.09 14.24 -14.03
CA GLN A 89 -0.03 14.10 -13.03
C GLN A 89 -0.34 12.96 -12.05
N ALA A 90 -1.58 12.88 -11.54
CA ALA A 90 -1.99 11.79 -10.66
C ALA A 90 -1.90 10.43 -11.37
N ASN A 91 -2.23 10.37 -12.67
CA ASN A 91 -2.12 9.14 -13.46
C ASN A 91 -0.67 8.66 -13.54
N ALA A 92 0.26 9.55 -13.86
CA ALA A 92 1.69 9.30 -13.91
C ALA A 92 2.24 8.88 -12.54
N LEU A 93 1.96 9.68 -11.50
CA LEU A 93 2.43 9.43 -10.15
C LEU A 93 1.95 8.09 -9.61
N ILE A 94 0.66 7.78 -9.73
CA ILE A 94 0.10 6.50 -9.25
C ILE A 94 0.68 5.34 -10.07
N GLY A 95 0.82 5.53 -11.39
CA GLY A 95 1.41 4.55 -12.32
C GLY A 95 2.81 4.13 -11.92
N ASP A 96 3.64 5.10 -11.56
CA ASP A 96 4.99 4.86 -11.09
C ASP A 96 4.99 4.34 -9.64
N PHE A 97 4.47 5.11 -8.69
CA PHE A 97 4.62 4.85 -7.25
C PHE A 97 4.01 3.51 -6.81
N CYS A 98 2.83 3.17 -7.34
CA CYS A 98 2.07 2.04 -6.83
C CYS A 98 2.37 0.71 -7.52
N ARG A 99 3.22 0.68 -8.56
CA ARG A 99 3.53 -0.54 -9.31
C ARG A 99 3.92 -1.71 -8.40
N SER A 100 3.54 -2.93 -8.79
CA SER A 100 3.85 -4.13 -8.00
C SER A 100 5.34 -4.50 -8.06
N ASP A 101 6.00 -4.21 -9.18
CA ASP A 101 7.45 -4.34 -9.33
C ASP A 101 8.20 -3.14 -8.73
N GLY A 102 8.55 -3.26 -7.44
CA GLY A 102 9.38 -2.30 -6.72
C GLY A 102 8.63 -1.17 -6.01
N GLY A 103 7.35 -0.93 -6.29
CA GLY A 103 6.57 0.12 -5.63
C GLY A 103 5.86 -0.37 -4.37
N CYS A 104 4.79 -1.14 -4.53
CA CYS A 104 3.94 -1.60 -3.44
C CYS A 104 3.21 -2.89 -3.81
N LEU A 105 3.18 -3.87 -2.91
CA LEU A 105 2.45 -5.13 -3.08
C LEU A 105 0.96 -5.04 -2.77
N ARG A 106 0.44 -3.85 -2.41
CA ARG A 106 -1.00 -3.73 -2.15
C ARG A 106 -1.82 -3.75 -3.43
N THR A 107 -2.96 -4.43 -3.39
CA THR A 107 -4.01 -4.34 -4.42
C THR A 107 -4.83 -3.08 -4.20
N ILE A 108 -4.99 -2.25 -5.24
CA ILE A 108 -5.73 -0.99 -5.12
C ILE A 108 -7.23 -1.23 -5.20
N LEU A 109 -7.95 -0.85 -4.14
CA LEU A 109 -9.41 -0.91 -4.09
C LEU A 109 -10.07 0.46 -4.26
N TRP A 110 -9.40 1.52 -3.82
CA TRP A 110 -9.89 2.90 -3.94
C TRP A 110 -9.98 3.33 -5.41
N LYS A 111 -10.81 4.35 -5.66
CA LYS A 111 -10.99 4.98 -6.96
C LYS A 111 -10.34 6.36 -6.96
N ARG A 112 -10.06 6.90 -8.14
CA ARG A 112 -9.48 8.24 -8.26
C ARG A 112 -10.45 9.29 -7.72
N THR A 113 -11.71 9.20 -8.12
CA THR A 113 -12.81 10.09 -7.71
C THR A 113 -13.96 9.28 -7.12
N ALA A 114 -14.85 9.93 -6.38
CA ALA A 114 -16.09 9.31 -5.89
C ALA A 114 -16.99 8.79 -7.03
N ALA A 115 -16.87 9.35 -8.24
CA ALA A 115 -17.58 8.88 -9.44
C ALA A 115 -17.01 7.56 -10.02
N GLY A 116 -15.98 6.98 -9.39
CA GLY A 116 -15.48 5.66 -9.76
C GLY A 116 -14.37 5.64 -10.82
N ALA A 117 -13.78 6.79 -11.16
CA ALA A 117 -12.69 6.86 -12.13
C ALA A 117 -11.50 5.98 -11.72
N MET A 118 -10.85 5.34 -12.69
CA MET A 118 -9.73 4.43 -12.41
C MET A 118 -8.55 5.16 -11.73
N PRO A 119 -7.88 4.51 -10.76
CA PRO A 119 -6.70 5.05 -10.10
C PRO A 119 -5.59 5.46 -11.07
N SER A 120 -5.21 4.62 -12.01
CA SER A 120 -4.27 4.94 -13.08
C SER A 120 -4.45 4.00 -14.26
N THR A 121 -4.35 4.53 -15.47
CA THR A 121 -4.34 3.76 -16.72
C THR A 121 -2.95 3.18 -17.05
N LEU A 122 -1.91 3.59 -16.32
CA LEU A 122 -0.54 3.10 -16.49
C LEU A 122 -0.25 1.86 -15.64
N LEU A 123 -1.16 1.51 -14.72
CA LEU A 123 -1.07 0.28 -13.95
C LEU A 123 -1.78 -0.86 -14.69
N PRO A 124 -1.23 -2.08 -14.63
CA PRO A 124 -1.86 -3.24 -15.24
C PRO A 124 -3.18 -3.58 -14.52
N PRO A 125 -4.19 -4.17 -15.20
CA PRO A 125 -5.48 -4.54 -14.59
C PRO A 125 -5.34 -5.39 -13.32
N GLU A 126 -4.32 -6.25 -13.29
CA GLU A 126 -3.93 -7.12 -12.18
C GLU A 126 -3.73 -6.33 -10.89
N LYS A 127 -3.31 -5.06 -10.97
CA LYS A 127 -3.11 -4.21 -9.81
C LYS A 127 -4.38 -3.91 -9.01
N PHE A 128 -5.53 -4.13 -9.65
CA PHE A 128 -6.86 -3.91 -9.11
C PHE A 128 -7.59 -5.22 -8.81
N ASP A 129 -6.97 -6.38 -9.06
CA ASP A 129 -7.54 -7.69 -8.79
C ASP A 129 -7.02 -8.25 -7.46
N VAL A 130 -7.94 -8.48 -6.52
CA VAL A 130 -7.67 -9.05 -5.19
C VAL A 130 -7.24 -10.52 -5.26
N ARG A 131 -7.51 -11.20 -6.37
CA ARG A 131 -7.12 -12.59 -6.61
C ARG A 131 -5.73 -12.72 -7.20
N HIS A 132 -5.16 -11.61 -7.67
CA HIS A 132 -3.84 -11.60 -8.29
C HIS A 132 -2.75 -11.47 -7.23
N ASP A 133 -1.77 -12.38 -7.28
CA ASP A 133 -0.55 -12.31 -6.49
C ASP A 133 0.34 -11.15 -6.98
N GLN A 134 0.27 -10.03 -6.27
CA GLN A 134 1.07 -8.84 -6.57
C GLN A 134 2.58 -9.06 -6.40
N SER A 135 3.03 -10.15 -5.76
CA SER A 135 4.45 -10.47 -5.66
C SER A 135 5.02 -11.11 -6.94
N GLY A 136 4.14 -11.56 -7.85
CA GLY A 136 4.54 -12.20 -9.11
C GLY A 136 5.12 -13.61 -8.93
N ARG A 137 5.00 -14.22 -7.75
CA ARG A 137 5.50 -15.57 -7.47
C ARG A 137 4.54 -16.66 -7.96
N GLY A 138 3.28 -16.29 -8.21
CA GLY A 138 2.25 -17.23 -8.66
C GLY A 138 1.81 -18.17 -7.55
N GLU A 139 1.98 -17.75 -6.29
CA GLU A 139 1.61 -18.51 -5.10
C GLU A 139 0.26 -18.05 -4.56
N GLU A 140 -0.42 -18.92 -3.82
CA GLU A 140 -1.60 -18.52 -3.05
C GLU A 140 -1.16 -17.56 -1.94
N ALA A 141 -1.53 -16.28 -2.06
CA ALA A 141 -1.12 -15.22 -1.15
C ALA A 141 -2.32 -14.51 -0.54
N LEU A 142 -2.19 -14.13 0.74
CA LEU A 142 -3.16 -13.23 1.37
C LEU A 142 -3.03 -11.83 0.74
N PRO A 143 -4.10 -11.28 0.14
CA PRO A 143 -3.99 -10.02 -0.56
C PRO A 143 -3.81 -8.86 0.42
N LEU A 144 -2.83 -8.00 0.11
CA LEU A 144 -2.63 -6.77 0.87
C LEU A 144 -3.57 -5.69 0.32
N LEU A 145 -4.70 -5.46 0.98
CA LEU A 145 -5.71 -4.53 0.47
C LEU A 145 -5.30 -3.06 0.67
N CYS A 146 -5.48 -2.23 -0.35
CA CYS A 146 -5.30 -0.77 -0.30
C CYS A 146 -6.66 -0.07 -0.36
N GLN A 147 -7.25 0.21 0.80
CA GLN A 147 -8.55 0.88 0.91
C GLN A 147 -8.49 2.41 0.76
N GLU A 148 -7.33 2.99 0.99
CA GLU A 148 -7.06 4.43 0.91
C GLU A 148 -5.60 4.63 0.49
N ILE A 149 -5.29 5.80 -0.06
CA ILE A 149 -3.92 6.16 -0.43
C ILE A 149 -3.04 6.30 0.83
N CYS A 150 -1.77 5.89 0.75
CA CYS A 150 -0.87 6.00 1.89
C CYS A 150 -0.31 7.43 2.04
N ASN A 151 0.17 7.75 3.24
CA ASN A 151 0.85 9.01 3.52
C ASN A 151 2.07 9.25 2.62
N LEU A 152 2.76 8.20 2.18
CA LEU A 152 3.89 8.33 1.26
C LEU A 152 3.45 8.78 -0.14
N LEU A 153 2.30 8.30 -0.62
CA LEU A 153 1.75 8.77 -1.90
C LEU A 153 1.25 10.22 -1.80
N VAL A 154 0.69 10.62 -0.66
CA VAL A 154 0.35 12.02 -0.37
C VAL A 154 1.60 12.92 -0.40
N ALA A 155 2.69 12.47 0.23
CA ALA A 155 3.96 13.19 0.21
C ALA A 155 4.56 13.26 -1.20
N ALA A 156 4.51 12.17 -1.96
CA ALA A 156 4.96 12.15 -3.35
C ALA A 156 4.13 13.09 -4.25
N ALA A 157 2.80 13.14 -4.06
CA ALA A 157 1.94 14.08 -4.77
C ALA A 157 2.29 15.55 -4.49
N ARG A 158 2.65 15.87 -3.24
CA ARG A 158 3.15 17.20 -2.88
C ARG A 158 4.44 17.54 -3.65
N GLU A 159 5.43 16.65 -3.66
CA GLU A 159 6.70 16.91 -4.36
C GLU A 159 6.48 17.05 -5.86
N PHE A 160 5.64 16.19 -6.44
CA PHE A 160 5.31 16.23 -7.85
C PHE A 160 4.72 17.58 -8.27
N VAL A 161 3.72 18.08 -7.51
CA VAL A 161 3.11 19.39 -7.77
C VAL A 161 4.11 20.53 -7.64
N LYS A 162 5.04 20.43 -6.69
CA LYS A 162 6.06 21.47 -6.46
C LYS A 162 7.13 21.52 -7.53
N ALA A 163 7.52 20.38 -8.10
CA ALA A 163 8.52 20.32 -9.16
C ALA A 163 8.04 20.96 -10.48
N ASP A 164 6.73 20.99 -10.70
CA ASP A 164 6.07 21.59 -11.87
C ASP A 164 5.66 23.08 -11.66
N SER A 165 5.93 23.67 -10.49
CA SER A 165 5.52 25.04 -10.14
C SER A 165 6.61 26.09 -10.34
#